data_AF-A0A7V3I6X4-F1
#
_entry.id   AF-A0A7V3I6X4-F1
#
_cell.length_a   1.000
_cell.length_b   1.000
_cell.length_c   1.000
_cell.angle_alpha   90.00
_cell.angle_beta   90.00
_cell.angle_gamma   90.00
#
_symmetry.space_group_name_H-M   'P 1'
#
loop_
_entity.id
_entity.type
_entity.pdbx_description
1 polymer ?
#
loop_
_entity_poly.entity_id
_entity_poly.type
_entity_poly.pdbx_seq_one_letter_code
_entity_poly.pdbx_strand_id
1 'polypeptide(L)'
;EEFWWYVCCGPGAPYPNYFLDMDGPSHRVLPWIAWKYRCQGLLYWNTTWWCGGADGTSDPWTDMATVKNINKDLYGDGSLLYPGKKVGVDGPVSSIRLELLREGLEDYEYIVLLEKKLGRAEAEKFVAKLVTAPDNFVRDVSAWADVRKTIGDELSK
;
A
#
# COMPACT_ATOMS: atom_id res chain seq x y z
N GLU A 1 15.85 8.42 -16.36
CA GLU A 1 14.77 7.45 -16.63
C GLU A 1 14.06 7.18 -15.31
N GLU A 2 12.73 7.15 -15.31
CA GLU A 2 11.91 6.95 -14.12
C GLU A 2 11.15 5.63 -14.23
N PHE A 3 11.23 4.78 -13.21
CA PHE A 3 10.57 3.48 -13.13
C PHE A 3 9.54 3.48 -12.01
N TRP A 4 8.30 3.15 -12.35
CA TRP A 4 7.15 3.19 -11.45
C TRP A 4 6.48 1.82 -11.38
N TRP A 5 5.99 1.45 -10.20
CA TRP A 5 5.15 0.27 -10.02
C TRP A 5 3.67 0.65 -10.14
N TYR A 6 2.87 -0.29 -10.61
CA TYR A 6 1.44 -0.11 -10.80
C TYR A 6 0.68 -1.38 -10.39
N VAL A 7 -0.48 -1.18 -9.75
CA VAL A 7 -1.47 -2.23 -9.49
C VAL A 7 -2.87 -1.73 -9.86
N CYS A 8 -3.74 -2.64 -10.29
CA CYS A 8 -5.17 -2.42 -10.58
C CYS A 8 -5.99 -3.55 -9.92
N CYS A 9 -7.13 -3.87 -10.52
CA CYS A 9 -7.74 -5.18 -10.71
C CYS A 9 -6.86 -6.45 -10.69
N GLY A 10 -5.54 -6.33 -10.80
CA GLY A 10 -4.55 -7.32 -10.42
C GLY A 10 -3.21 -6.66 -10.09
N PRO A 11 -2.26 -7.39 -9.49
CA PRO A 11 -2.36 -8.80 -9.11
C PRO A 11 -3.12 -9.02 -7.80
N GLY A 12 -3.65 -10.23 -7.58
CA GLY A 12 -4.17 -10.68 -6.28
C GLY A 12 -3.10 -11.43 -5.47
N ALA A 13 -3.50 -12.02 -4.34
CA ALA A 13 -2.60 -12.86 -3.54
C ALA A 13 -1.92 -13.95 -4.43
N PRO A 14 -0.62 -14.25 -4.21
CA PRO A 14 0.23 -13.83 -3.08
C PRO A 14 0.83 -12.41 -3.18
N TYR A 15 0.65 -11.73 -4.32
CA TYR A 15 1.17 -10.39 -4.54
C TYR A 15 0.38 -9.33 -3.75
N PRO A 16 1.01 -8.21 -3.38
CA PRO A 16 0.36 -7.12 -2.69
C PRO A 16 -0.51 -6.28 -3.63
N ASN A 17 -1.60 -5.75 -3.09
CA ASN A 17 -2.47 -4.81 -3.76
C ASN A 17 -3.26 -4.00 -2.71
N TYR A 18 -4.13 -3.10 -3.16
CA TYR A 18 -4.99 -2.28 -2.33
C TYR A 18 -6.45 -2.75 -2.30
N PHE A 19 -6.70 -4.04 -2.58
CA PHE A 19 -8.04 -4.61 -2.45
C PHE A 19 -8.47 -4.70 -0.99
N LEU A 20 -9.75 -4.46 -0.72
CA LEU A 20 -10.26 -4.31 0.63
C LEU A 20 -10.11 -5.56 1.51
N ASP A 21 -10.11 -6.73 0.90
CA ASP A 21 -10.06 -8.04 1.53
C ASP A 21 -8.63 -8.57 1.78
N MET A 22 -7.60 -7.78 1.43
CA MET A 22 -6.21 -8.13 1.72
C MET A 22 -5.78 -7.73 3.13
N ASP A 23 -4.69 -8.33 3.61
CA ASP A 23 -4.12 -8.02 4.91
C ASP A 23 -3.40 -6.66 4.93
N GLY A 24 -3.23 -6.09 6.13
CA GLY A 24 -2.56 -4.81 6.33
C GLY A 24 -1.17 -4.72 5.67
N PRO A 25 -0.28 -5.72 5.85
CA PRO A 25 1.02 -5.75 5.19
C PRO A 25 0.95 -5.63 3.65
N SER A 26 -0.07 -6.20 3.01
CA SER A 26 -0.26 -6.07 1.55
C SER A 26 -0.45 -4.62 1.10
N HIS A 27 -1.02 -3.76 1.95
CA HIS A 27 -1.22 -2.34 1.66
C HIS A 27 0.01 -1.48 1.95
N ARG A 28 0.94 -1.97 2.78
CA ARG A 28 2.13 -1.22 3.21
C ARG A 28 3.39 -1.56 2.42
N VAL A 29 3.44 -2.75 1.81
CA VAL A 29 4.69 -3.33 1.27
C VAL A 29 5.13 -2.78 -0.09
N LEU A 30 4.22 -2.25 -0.91
CA LEU A 30 4.56 -1.83 -2.28
C LEU A 30 5.70 -0.78 -2.33
N PRO A 31 5.73 0.24 -1.46
CA PRO A 31 6.89 1.14 -1.34
C PRO A 31 8.20 0.42 -0.96
N TRP A 32 8.18 -0.57 -0.08
CA TRP A 32 9.37 -1.34 0.30
C TRP A 32 9.93 -2.14 -0.89
N ILE A 33 9.04 -2.77 -1.66
CA ILE A 33 9.39 -3.45 -2.91
C ILE A 33 9.97 -2.43 -3.90
N ALA A 34 9.35 -1.26 -4.05
CA ALA A 34 9.85 -0.21 -4.94
C ALA A 34 11.28 0.19 -4.59
N TRP A 35 11.60 0.42 -3.31
CA TRP A 35 12.99 0.71 -2.90
C TRP A 35 13.95 -0.43 -3.25
N LYS A 36 13.60 -1.68 -2.93
CA LYS A 36 14.44 -2.87 -3.17
C LYS A 36 14.81 -2.99 -4.65
N TYR A 37 13.82 -2.81 -5.53
CA TYR A 37 13.98 -2.95 -6.98
C TYR A 37 14.30 -1.63 -7.71
N ARG A 38 14.69 -0.57 -6.98
CA ARG A 38 15.13 0.73 -7.53
C ARG A 38 14.07 1.45 -8.36
N CYS A 39 12.81 1.34 -7.95
CA CYS A 39 11.72 2.11 -8.51
C CYS A 39 11.49 3.39 -7.70
N GLN A 40 11.17 4.46 -8.41
CA GLN A 40 11.08 5.82 -7.89
C GLN A 40 9.66 6.19 -7.45
N GLY A 41 8.65 5.43 -7.86
CA GLY A 41 7.27 5.77 -7.55
C GLY A 41 6.28 4.63 -7.68
N LEU A 42 5.07 4.93 -7.23
CA LEU A 42 3.89 4.09 -7.29
C LEU A 42 2.80 4.85 -8.03
N LEU A 43 2.23 4.24 -9.06
CA LEU A 43 1.05 4.70 -9.75
C LEU A 43 -0.15 3.89 -9.29
N TYR A 44 -1.26 4.57 -9.01
CA TYR A 44 -2.55 3.93 -8.80
C TYR A 44 -3.60 4.64 -9.66
N TRP A 45 -4.45 3.87 -10.34
CA TRP A 45 -5.25 4.39 -11.45
C TRP A 45 -6.37 5.34 -11.02
N ASN A 46 -6.85 5.22 -9.77
CA ASN A 46 -7.83 6.13 -9.19
C ASN A 46 -7.83 5.99 -7.65
N THR A 47 -8.39 6.95 -6.93
CA THR A 47 -8.55 6.87 -5.46
C THR A 47 -9.99 7.09 -4.99
N THR A 48 -10.92 7.41 -5.89
CA THR A 48 -12.31 7.76 -5.60
C THR A 48 -13.29 7.13 -6.60
N TRP A 49 -12.96 5.98 -7.19
CA TRP A 49 -13.80 5.29 -8.19
C TRP A 49 -15.01 4.54 -7.58
N TRP A 50 -15.89 5.28 -6.92
CA TRP A 50 -17.19 4.77 -6.49
C TRP A 50 -18.24 5.01 -7.58
N CYS A 51 -18.10 4.33 -8.71
CA CYS A 51 -19.06 4.46 -9.81
C CYS A 51 -20.38 3.74 -9.49
N GLY A 52 -21.50 4.45 -9.60
CA GLY A 52 -22.82 3.85 -9.46
C GLY A 52 -23.23 2.99 -10.67
N GLY A 53 -24.32 2.24 -10.51
CA GLY A 53 -24.89 1.39 -11.56
C GLY A 53 -24.55 -0.09 -11.40
N ALA A 54 -24.88 -0.89 -12.41
CA ALA A 54 -24.75 -2.36 -12.35
C ALA A 54 -23.29 -2.83 -12.23
N ASP A 55 -22.35 -2.03 -12.74
CA ASP A 55 -20.93 -2.40 -12.84
C ASP A 55 -20.07 -1.88 -11.67
N GLY A 56 -20.65 -1.14 -10.71
CA GLY A 56 -19.95 -0.62 -9.55
C GLY A 56 -20.82 -0.60 -8.30
N THR A 57 -20.68 0.43 -7.47
CA THR A 57 -21.44 0.59 -6.23
C THR A 57 -22.07 1.98 -6.14
N SER A 58 -23.36 2.02 -5.78
CA SER A 58 -24.05 3.28 -5.46
C SER A 58 -23.83 3.69 -3.99
N ASP A 59 -23.32 2.79 -3.15
CA ASP A 59 -23.13 3.01 -1.73
C ASP A 59 -21.93 2.19 -1.19
N PRO A 60 -20.74 2.81 -1.11
CA PRO A 60 -19.51 2.13 -0.71
C PRO A 60 -19.49 1.70 0.76
N TRP A 61 -20.48 2.11 1.56
CA TRP A 61 -20.63 1.69 2.95
C TRP A 61 -21.39 0.37 3.10
N THR A 62 -22.04 -0.10 2.03
CA THR A 62 -22.80 -1.37 2.03
C THR A 62 -22.27 -2.37 1.01
N ASP A 63 -21.69 -1.88 -0.08
CA ASP A 63 -21.15 -2.70 -1.17
C ASP A 63 -19.86 -2.05 -1.68
N MET A 64 -18.75 -2.77 -1.58
CA MET A 64 -17.42 -2.24 -1.86
C MET A 64 -16.84 -2.73 -3.18
N ALA A 65 -17.59 -3.50 -3.99
CA ALA A 65 -17.12 -3.93 -5.30
C ALA A 65 -17.21 -2.77 -6.31
N THR A 66 -16.07 -2.40 -6.92
CA THR A 66 -15.95 -1.16 -7.72
C THR A 66 -15.92 -1.36 -9.23
N VAL A 67 -15.55 -2.55 -9.68
CA VAL A 67 -15.34 -2.91 -11.10
C VAL A 67 -15.96 -4.27 -11.43
N LYS A 68 -17.26 -4.42 -11.14
CA LYS A 68 -18.00 -5.69 -11.22
C LYS A 68 -18.08 -6.29 -12.62
N ASN A 69 -17.92 -5.46 -13.65
CA ASN A 69 -17.80 -5.88 -15.05
C ASN A 69 -16.47 -6.58 -15.35
N ILE A 70 -15.40 -6.28 -14.59
CA ILE A 70 -14.11 -6.96 -14.66
C ILE A 70 -14.15 -8.20 -13.77
N ASN A 71 -14.45 -8.01 -12.49
CA ASN A 71 -14.63 -9.09 -11.53
C ASN A 71 -15.50 -8.58 -10.37
N LYS A 72 -16.54 -9.35 -10.03
CA LYS A 72 -17.52 -9.02 -8.99
C LYS A 72 -16.93 -9.04 -7.58
N ASP A 73 -15.80 -9.71 -7.40
CA ASP A 73 -15.09 -9.84 -6.14
C ASP A 73 -13.86 -8.91 -6.03
N LEU A 74 -13.81 -7.85 -6.85
CA LEU A 74 -12.80 -6.79 -6.70
C LEU A 74 -13.31 -5.66 -5.81
N TYR A 75 -13.00 -5.76 -4.53
CA TYR A 75 -13.43 -4.81 -3.52
C TYR A 75 -12.44 -3.64 -3.40
N GLY A 76 -12.92 -2.42 -3.64
CA GLY A 76 -12.18 -1.18 -3.40
C GLY A 76 -11.10 -0.85 -4.43
N ASP A 77 -11.00 -1.56 -5.56
CA ASP A 77 -10.08 -1.19 -6.63
C ASP A 77 -10.42 0.20 -7.20
N GLY A 78 -9.41 1.04 -7.39
CA GLY A 78 -9.56 2.44 -7.76
C GLY A 78 -10.15 3.34 -6.66
N SER A 79 -10.31 2.84 -5.43
CA SER A 79 -10.99 3.57 -4.36
C SER A 79 -10.32 3.41 -3.01
N LEU A 80 -9.67 4.47 -2.53
CA LEU A 80 -8.97 4.56 -1.25
C LEU A 80 -9.58 5.58 -0.28
N LEU A 81 -10.43 6.48 -0.78
CA LEU A 81 -11.13 7.51 0.00
C LEU A 81 -12.63 7.22 -0.04
N TYR A 82 -13.35 7.37 1.07
CA TYR A 82 -14.80 7.13 1.15
C TYR A 82 -15.59 8.44 1.26
N PRO A 83 -16.85 8.51 0.81
CA PRO A 83 -17.73 9.65 1.06
C PRO A 83 -18.08 9.79 2.55
N GLY A 84 -17.66 10.87 3.21
CA GLY A 84 -17.69 11.03 4.66
C GLY A 84 -19.06 11.31 5.29
N LYS A 85 -20.09 11.62 4.49
CA LYS A 85 -21.41 12.06 5.01
C LYS A 85 -22.02 11.08 6.02
N LYS A 86 -21.87 9.78 5.81
CA LYS A 86 -22.41 8.74 6.72
C LYS A 86 -21.68 8.65 8.05
N VAL A 87 -20.48 9.21 8.14
CA VAL A 87 -19.66 9.28 9.36
C VAL A 87 -19.51 10.72 9.88
N GLY A 88 -20.42 11.62 9.45
CA GLY A 88 -20.47 12.99 9.97
C GLY A 88 -19.39 13.94 9.45
N VAL A 89 -18.70 13.59 8.36
CA VAL A 89 -17.67 14.43 7.74
C VAL A 89 -18.19 15.01 6.42
N ASP A 90 -18.09 16.33 6.27
CA ASP A 90 -18.38 17.03 5.02
C ASP A 90 -17.16 16.99 4.08
N GLY A 91 -17.03 15.87 3.36
CA GLY A 91 -15.90 15.62 2.46
C GLY A 91 -15.49 14.14 2.40
N PRO A 92 -14.36 13.83 1.72
CA PRO A 92 -13.81 12.48 1.71
C PRO A 92 -13.19 12.12 3.07
N VAL A 93 -13.25 10.83 3.42
CA VAL A 93 -12.55 10.25 4.58
C VAL A 93 -11.56 9.20 4.12
N SER A 94 -10.43 9.09 4.82
CA SER A 94 -9.40 8.11 4.52
C SER A 94 -9.86 6.68 4.82
N SER A 95 -9.24 5.71 4.14
CA SER A 95 -9.35 4.29 4.47
C SER A 95 -8.09 3.81 5.18
N ILE A 96 -8.21 2.74 5.97
CA ILE A 96 -7.04 2.06 6.57
C ILE A 96 -6.00 1.70 5.50
N ARG A 97 -6.44 1.35 4.28
CA ARG A 97 -5.57 1.03 3.15
C ARG A 97 -4.72 2.23 2.71
N LEU A 98 -5.32 3.41 2.64
CA LEU A 98 -4.59 4.65 2.32
C LEU A 98 -3.61 5.04 3.43
N GLU A 99 -4.02 4.86 4.69
CA GLU A 99 -3.14 5.11 5.85
C GLU A 99 -1.92 4.18 5.84
N LEU A 100 -2.11 2.90 5.56
CA LEU A 100 -1.02 1.91 5.44
C LEU A 100 -0.13 2.16 4.23
N LEU A 101 -0.70 2.60 3.10
CA LEU A 101 0.09 3.06 1.96
C LEU A 101 0.95 4.27 2.35
N ARG A 102 0.38 5.27 3.02
CA ARG A 102 1.15 6.42 3.51
C ARG A 102 2.26 5.97 4.45
N GLU A 103 1.99 5.08 5.40
CA GLU A 103 3.03 4.53 6.28
C GLU A 103 4.16 3.84 5.50
N GLY A 104 3.82 3.09 4.44
CA GLY A 104 4.81 2.48 3.56
C GLY A 104 5.65 3.51 2.79
N LEU A 105 5.04 4.61 2.35
CA LEU A 105 5.76 5.72 1.70
C LEU A 105 6.70 6.44 2.69
N GLU A 106 6.30 6.60 3.94
CA GLU A 106 7.18 7.13 4.99
C GLU A 106 8.34 6.16 5.28
N ASP A 107 8.07 4.85 5.30
CA ASP A 107 9.12 3.84 5.45
C ASP A 107 10.13 3.90 4.29
N TYR A 108 9.66 4.12 3.05
CA TYR A 108 10.54 4.30 1.89
C TYR A 108 11.56 5.43 2.15
N GLU A 109 11.10 6.58 2.62
CA GLU A 109 11.98 7.71 2.94
C GLU A 109 12.96 7.37 4.07
N TYR A 110 12.53 6.62 5.07
CA TYR A 110 13.42 6.14 6.14
C TYR A 110 14.51 5.23 5.58
N ILE A 111 14.17 4.33 4.66
CA ILE A 111 15.14 3.43 4.03
C ILE A 111 16.09 4.23 3.12
N VAL A 112 15.61 5.26 2.41
CA VAL A 112 16.47 6.17 1.63
C VAL A 112 17.47 6.91 2.53
N LEU A 113 17.04 7.42 3.68
CA LEU A 113 17.95 8.03 4.66
C LEU A 113 18.95 7.01 5.20
N LEU A 114 18.52 5.79 5.46
CA LEU A 114 19.37 4.71 5.96
C LEU A 114 20.42 4.31 4.92
N GLU A 115 20.03 4.21 3.64
CA GLU A 115 20.93 3.96 2.51
C GLU A 115 21.97 5.08 2.37
N LYS A 116 21.57 6.34 2.52
CA LYS A 116 22.52 7.47 2.51
C LYS A 116 23.53 7.41 3.67
N LYS A 117 23.11 6.90 4.83
CA LYS A 117 23.94 6.81 6.04
C LYS A 117 24.90 5.62 6.03
N LEU A 118 24.40 4.43 5.70
CA LEU A 118 25.13 3.17 5.86
C LEU A 118 25.53 2.52 4.52
N GLY A 119 25.04 3.04 3.41
CA GLY A 119 25.15 2.41 2.10
C GLY A 119 24.05 1.38 1.85
N ARG A 120 23.80 1.11 0.56
CA ARG A 120 22.70 0.26 0.10
C ARG A 120 22.76 -1.17 0.65
N ALA A 121 23.95 -1.76 0.65
CA ALA A 121 24.13 -3.14 1.10
C ALA A 121 23.73 -3.34 2.57
N GLU A 122 23.96 -2.33 3.42
CA GLU A 122 23.54 -2.38 4.83
C GLU A 122 22.04 -2.12 4.96
N ALA A 123 21.49 -1.12 4.27
CA ALA A 123 20.05 -0.86 4.27
C ALA A 123 19.23 -2.08 3.79
N GLU A 124 19.74 -2.81 2.79
CA GLU A 124 19.08 -4.01 2.28
C GLU A 124 18.95 -5.12 3.32
N LYS A 125 19.84 -5.20 4.32
CA LYS A 125 19.70 -6.15 5.43
C LYS A 125 18.48 -5.87 6.31
N PHE A 126 18.06 -4.61 6.41
CA PHE A 126 16.84 -4.23 7.14
C PHE A 126 15.60 -4.59 6.33
N VAL A 127 15.60 -4.25 5.04
CA VAL A 127 14.50 -4.56 4.11
C VAL A 127 14.30 -6.07 3.96
N ALA A 128 15.38 -6.85 3.87
CA ALA A 128 15.33 -8.31 3.73
C ALA A 128 14.70 -9.04 4.93
N LYS A 129 14.55 -8.38 6.09
CA LYS A 129 13.80 -8.93 7.23
C LYS A 129 12.30 -9.01 6.97
N LEU A 130 11.78 -8.13 6.09
CA LEU A 130 10.35 -8.03 5.78
C LEU A 130 10.03 -8.47 4.37
N VAL A 131 10.90 -8.19 3.40
CA VAL A 131 10.63 -8.37 1.97
C VAL A 131 11.78 -9.11 1.30
N THR A 132 11.50 -10.33 0.83
CA THR A 132 12.49 -11.14 0.09
C THR A 132 12.21 -11.14 -1.41
N ALA A 133 10.94 -11.12 -1.82
CA ALA A 133 10.48 -11.03 -3.20
C ALA A 133 9.15 -10.27 -3.29
N PRO A 134 8.68 -9.84 -4.49
CA PRO A 134 7.42 -9.08 -4.63
C PRO A 134 6.17 -9.82 -4.13
N ASP A 135 6.19 -11.15 -4.12
CA ASP A 135 5.16 -12.05 -3.62
C ASP A 135 5.49 -12.67 -2.26
N ASN A 136 6.66 -12.38 -1.68
CA ASN A 136 7.13 -12.97 -0.43
C ASN A 136 7.59 -11.90 0.56
N PHE A 137 6.68 -11.58 1.48
CA PHE A 137 6.87 -10.62 2.55
C PHE A 137 6.18 -11.05 3.84
N VAL A 138 6.68 -10.54 4.97
CA VAL A 138 6.21 -10.90 6.32
C VAL A 138 4.79 -10.39 6.55
N ARG A 139 3.91 -11.29 7.01
CA ARG A 139 2.51 -10.98 7.33
C ARG A 139 2.30 -10.59 8.80
N ASP A 140 3.27 -10.84 9.66
CA ASP A 140 3.22 -10.43 11.06
C ASP A 140 3.41 -8.92 11.19
N VAL A 141 2.38 -8.21 11.66
CA VAL A 141 2.37 -6.75 11.82
C VAL A 141 3.40 -6.27 12.84
N SER A 142 3.71 -7.05 13.89
CA SER A 142 4.74 -6.61 14.87
C SER A 142 6.13 -6.50 14.26
N ALA A 143 6.48 -7.39 13.33
CA ALA A 143 7.76 -7.33 12.63
C ALA A 143 7.95 -6.01 11.87
N TRP A 144 6.89 -5.44 11.27
CA TRP A 144 6.96 -4.16 10.58
C TRP A 144 7.27 -3.00 11.52
N ALA A 145 6.61 -2.96 12.67
CA ALA A 145 6.85 -1.96 13.70
C ALA A 145 8.27 -2.06 14.26
N ASP A 146 8.74 -3.27 14.56
CA ASP A 146 10.07 -3.52 15.10
C ASP A 146 11.19 -3.12 14.11
N VAL A 147 11.04 -3.47 12.83
CA VAL A 147 12.01 -3.07 11.81
C VAL A 147 12.01 -1.56 11.59
N ARG A 148 10.84 -0.91 11.49
CA ARG A 148 10.76 0.56 11.37
C ARG A 148 11.42 1.25 12.57
N LYS A 149 11.18 0.77 13.78
CA LYS A 149 11.82 1.28 15.00
C LYS A 149 13.33 1.11 14.94
N THR A 150 13.82 -0.08 14.55
CA THR A 150 15.26 -0.34 14.43
C THR A 150 15.92 0.60 13.41
N ILE A 151 15.25 0.89 12.28
CA ILE A 151 15.72 1.88 11.31
C ILE A 151 15.79 3.28 11.95
N GLY A 152 14.76 3.70 12.66
CA GLY A 152 14.72 5.00 13.35
C GLY A 152 15.81 5.16 14.42
N ASP A 153 16.03 4.12 15.22
CA ASP A 153 17.11 4.06 16.22
C ASP A 153 18.48 4.19 15.56
N GLU A 154 18.68 3.51 14.42
CA GLU A 154 19.92 3.58 13.65
C GLU A 154 20.14 4.97 13.04
N LEU A 155 19.09 5.60 12.49
CA LEU A 155 19.16 6.95 11.93
C LEU A 155 19.52 8.00 12.99
N SER A 156 19.12 7.79 14.24
CA SER A 156 19.31 8.74 15.36
C SER A 156 20.71 8.72 15.99
N LYS A 157 21.57 7.75 15.64
CA LYS A 157 22.97 7.68 16.09
C LYS A 157 23.88 8.69 15.41
#